data_AF-A0A8J9YW60-F1
#
_entry.id   AF-A0A8J9YW60-F1
#
_cell.length_a   1.000
_cell.length_b   1.000
_cell.length_c   1.000
_cell.angle_alpha   90.00
_cell.angle_beta   90.00
_cell.angle_gamma   90.00
#
_symmetry.space_group_name_H-M   'P 1'
#
loop_
_entity.id
_entity.type
_entity.pdbx_description
1 polymer ?
#
loop_
_entity_poly.entity_id
_entity_poly.type
_entity_poly.pdbx_seq_one_letter_code
_entity_poly.pdbx_strand_id
1 'polypeptide(L)'
;MFDDFETAVTQRILAGMAEGLSEPATFGVLNQYLSPEQSARVSPFIFAAIFLGQFLGIFATGFITQRLVWQAPFYIFGGLGITCAAVSVVFAVAGMAKKRDALDRNKGDIKEMKNIPVFRIFTSTAVWASILLQVAAYFWDPNILPLYFNQSFGTKIKLVGVLAGIPILIFGALEPLFALVENILCKHVSTTVARKSMAVIGCLCVSGCLFVAAFTSNSVVAACFVAAAYGSSAARAAGGFFVDSLIVHHCNVEKLHAWWYEVAIVM
;
A
#
# COMPACT_ATOMS: atom_id res chain seq x y z
N MET A 1 20.87 -8.68 -22.21
CA MET A 1 19.91 -8.89 -21.09
C MET A 1 18.71 -7.97 -21.20
N PHE A 2 18.85 -6.74 -21.73
CA PHE A 2 17.73 -5.80 -21.84
C PHE A 2 17.40 -5.36 -23.27
N ASP A 3 18.05 -5.95 -24.28
CA ASP A 3 17.92 -5.53 -25.68
C ASP A 3 16.74 -6.22 -26.40
N ASP A 4 16.34 -7.40 -25.92
CA ASP A 4 15.21 -8.16 -26.46
C ASP A 4 13.94 -7.93 -25.63
N PHE A 5 12.85 -7.56 -26.32
CA PHE A 5 11.54 -7.33 -25.73
C PHE A 5 11.03 -8.55 -24.94
N GLU A 6 11.22 -9.75 -25.48
CA GLU A 6 10.80 -11.00 -24.84
C GLU A 6 11.46 -11.19 -23.47
N THR A 7 12.76 -10.91 -23.37
CA THR A 7 13.51 -11.03 -22.11
C THR A 7 12.99 -10.04 -21.08
N ALA A 8 12.69 -8.80 -21.49
CA ALA A 8 12.13 -7.79 -20.59
C ALA A 8 10.73 -8.19 -20.06
N VAL A 9 9.89 -8.80 -20.90
CA VAL A 9 8.57 -9.32 -20.50
C VAL A 9 8.72 -10.45 -19.49
N THR A 10 9.59 -11.43 -19.75
CA THR A 10 9.83 -12.54 -18.82
C THR A 10 10.32 -12.03 -17.46
N GLN A 11 11.25 -11.09 -17.44
CA GLN A 11 11.75 -10.49 -16.20
C GLN A 11 10.64 -9.79 -15.41
N ARG A 12 9.71 -9.10 -16.09
CA ARG A 12 8.58 -8.43 -15.43
C ARG A 12 7.57 -9.40 -14.86
N ILE A 13 7.30 -10.50 -15.56
CA ILE A 13 6.44 -11.58 -15.05
C ILE A 13 7.05 -12.18 -13.76
N LEU A 14 8.34 -12.51 -13.80
CA LEU A 14 9.04 -13.08 -12.64
C LEU A 14 9.07 -12.10 -11.45
N ALA A 15 9.34 -10.82 -11.71
CA ALA A 15 9.32 -9.78 -10.68
C ALA A 15 7.92 -9.64 -10.06
N GLY A 16 6.87 -9.57 -10.88
CA GLY A 16 5.49 -9.47 -10.40
C GLY A 16 5.05 -10.69 -9.58
N MET A 17 5.45 -11.90 -9.99
CA MET A 17 5.19 -13.12 -9.21
C MET A 17 5.87 -13.09 -7.84
N ALA A 18 7.11 -12.61 -7.77
CA ALA A 18 7.85 -12.51 -6.52
C ALA A 18 7.27 -11.42 -5.60
N GLU A 19 6.99 -10.23 -6.14
CA GLU A 19 6.48 -9.09 -5.38
C GLU A 19 5.06 -9.33 -4.86
N GLY A 20 4.19 -9.97 -5.64
CA GLY A 20 2.78 -10.21 -5.26
C GLY A 20 2.58 -11.04 -3.99
N LEU A 21 3.58 -11.84 -3.59
CA LEU A 21 3.53 -12.64 -2.36
C LEU A 21 3.97 -11.86 -1.11
N SER A 22 4.58 -10.68 -1.28
CA SER A 22 5.29 -9.97 -0.20
C SER A 22 4.34 -9.33 0.81
N GLU A 23 3.29 -8.67 0.33
CA GLU A 23 2.24 -8.06 1.17
C GLU A 23 1.50 -9.07 2.06
N PRO A 24 0.89 -10.15 1.53
CA PRO A 24 0.18 -11.12 2.37
C PRO A 24 1.12 -11.87 3.33
N ALA A 25 2.37 -12.11 2.94
CA ALA A 25 3.38 -12.69 3.82
C ALA A 25 3.69 -11.78 5.01
N THR A 26 3.77 -10.47 4.79
CA THR A 26 4.03 -9.48 5.85
C THR A 26 2.90 -9.48 6.89
N PHE A 27 1.65 -9.45 6.46
CA PHE A 27 0.50 -9.57 7.38
C PHE A 27 0.44 -10.92 8.09
N GLY A 28 0.80 -12.01 7.41
CA GLY A 28 0.89 -13.34 8.00
C GLY A 28 1.90 -13.40 9.15
N VAL A 29 3.08 -12.81 8.96
CA VAL A 29 4.10 -12.70 10.00
C VAL A 29 3.62 -11.80 11.14
N LEU A 30 3.06 -10.63 10.84
CA LEU A 30 2.60 -9.68 11.85
C LEU A 30 1.58 -10.31 12.81
N ASN A 31 0.63 -11.08 12.28
CA ASN A 31 -0.39 -11.78 13.06
C ASN A 31 0.15 -12.93 13.94
N GLN A 32 1.35 -13.46 13.63
CA GLN A 32 1.99 -14.50 14.46
C GLN A 32 2.78 -13.95 15.66
N TYR A 33 3.12 -12.66 15.64
CA TYR A 33 3.97 -12.03 16.65
C TYR A 33 3.26 -10.95 17.47
N LEU A 34 2.25 -10.28 16.91
CA LEU A 34 1.53 -9.19 17.55
C LEU A 34 0.05 -9.53 17.74
N SER A 35 -0.54 -8.99 18.80
CA SER A 35 -2.01 -9.02 18.94
C SER A 35 -2.67 -8.12 17.89
N PRO A 36 -3.95 -8.33 17.55
CA PRO A 36 -4.64 -7.54 16.51
C PRO A 36 -4.57 -6.03 16.76
N GLU A 37 -4.68 -5.59 18.01
CA GLU A 37 -4.57 -4.17 18.38
C GLU A 37 -3.16 -3.60 18.19
N GLN A 38 -2.13 -4.42 18.45
CA GLN A 38 -0.74 -4.03 18.23
C GLN A 38 -0.39 -4.01 16.75
N SER A 39 -0.85 -5.01 15.99
CA SER A 39 -0.73 -5.09 14.53
C SER A 39 -1.32 -3.84 13.87
N ALA A 40 -2.56 -3.48 14.25
CA ALA A 40 -3.23 -2.26 13.81
C ALA A 40 -2.39 -0.99 14.07
N ARG A 41 -1.72 -0.87 15.22
CA ARG A 41 -0.88 0.31 15.51
C ARG A 41 0.43 0.34 14.72
N VAL A 42 0.97 -0.81 14.35
CA VAL A 42 2.28 -0.94 13.69
C VAL A 42 2.17 -0.86 12.17
N SER A 43 1.09 -1.35 11.58
CA SER A 43 0.90 -1.38 10.11
C SER A 43 1.11 -0.03 9.41
N PRO A 44 0.57 1.10 9.89
CA PRO A 44 0.80 2.40 9.23
C PRO A 44 2.27 2.81 9.19
N PHE A 45 3.08 2.41 10.17
CA PHE A 45 4.52 2.69 10.18
C PHE A 45 5.27 1.79 9.19
N ILE A 46 4.84 0.54 9.02
CA ILE A 46 5.39 -0.37 8.01
C ILE A 46 5.11 0.18 6.61
N PHE A 47 3.87 0.59 6.33
CA PHE A 47 3.50 1.17 5.05
C PHE A 47 4.24 2.49 4.77
N ALA A 48 4.33 3.39 5.76
CA ALA A 48 5.14 4.60 5.63
C ALA A 48 6.59 4.30 5.23
N ALA A 49 7.19 3.22 5.77
CA ALA A 49 8.52 2.78 5.39
C ALA A 49 8.60 2.24 3.95
N ILE A 50 7.57 1.54 3.47
CA ILE A 50 7.46 1.07 2.08
C ILE A 50 7.45 2.26 1.11
N PHE A 51 6.60 3.25 1.35
CA PHE A 51 6.51 4.44 0.49
C PHE A 51 7.77 5.32 0.57
N LEU A 52 8.42 5.41 1.72
CA LEU A 52 9.72 6.05 1.85
C LEU A 52 10.78 5.33 0.99
N GLY A 53 10.79 4.00 1.01
CA GLY A 53 11.66 3.18 0.15
C GLY A 53 11.39 3.43 -1.34
N GLN A 54 10.11 3.52 -1.74
CA GLN A 54 9.71 3.81 -3.11
C GLN A 54 10.17 5.21 -3.55
N PHE A 55 10.01 6.22 -2.69
CA PHE A 55 10.53 7.57 -2.94
C PHE A 55 12.04 7.56 -3.15
N LEU A 56 12.79 6.95 -2.23
CA LEU A 56 14.24 6.84 -2.33
C LEU A 56 14.67 6.08 -3.59
N GLY A 57 13.95 5.01 -3.95
CA GLY A 57 14.18 4.25 -5.17
C GLY A 57 14.02 5.09 -6.43
N ILE A 58 12.91 5.83 -6.57
CA ILE A 58 12.64 6.70 -7.73
C ILE A 58 13.66 7.85 -7.79
N PHE A 59 13.94 8.48 -6.65
CA PHE A 59 14.90 9.58 -6.55
C PHE A 59 16.33 9.13 -6.92
N ALA A 60 16.79 8.02 -6.33
CA ALA A 60 18.10 7.46 -6.61
C ALA A 60 18.20 6.94 -8.05
N THR A 61 17.16 6.30 -8.59
CA THR A 61 17.11 5.88 -10.00
C THR A 61 17.27 7.08 -10.94
N GLY A 62 16.57 8.19 -10.66
CA GLY A 62 16.69 9.42 -11.43
C GLY A 62 18.11 10.00 -11.43
N PHE A 63 18.84 9.87 -10.31
CA PHE A 63 20.23 10.33 -10.19
C PHE A 63 21.25 9.39 -10.84
N ILE A 64 21.06 8.08 -10.68
CA ILE A 64 21.93 7.03 -11.23
C ILE A 64 21.89 7.08 -12.76
N THR A 65 20.70 7.10 -13.37
CA THR A 65 20.50 7.09 -14.82
C THR A 65 21.07 8.34 -15.52
N GLN A 66 21.37 9.41 -14.79
CA GLN A 66 22.03 10.60 -15.35
C GLN A 66 23.55 10.47 -15.46
N ARG A 67 24.17 9.73 -14.53
CA ARG A 67 25.64 9.60 -14.44
C ARG A 67 26.14 8.30 -15.03
N LEU A 68 25.32 7.27 -14.98
CA LEU A 68 25.61 5.92 -15.42
C LEU A 68 24.65 5.53 -16.55
N VAL A 69 24.90 4.37 -17.13
CA VAL A 69 24.00 3.77 -18.12
C VAL A 69 22.66 3.42 -17.49
N TRP A 70 21.58 3.44 -18.28
CA TRP A 70 20.21 3.19 -17.82
C TRP A 70 20.01 1.78 -17.23
N GLN A 71 20.90 0.84 -17.52
CA GLN A 71 20.90 -0.50 -16.95
C GLN A 71 21.43 -0.54 -15.50
N ALA A 72 22.20 0.48 -15.07
CA ALA A 72 22.86 0.50 -13.76
C ALA A 72 21.90 0.40 -12.55
N PRO A 73 20.74 1.08 -12.52
CA PRO A 73 19.78 0.93 -11.42
C PRO A 73 19.34 -0.53 -11.20
N PHE A 74 19.13 -1.31 -12.27
CA PHE A 74 18.70 -2.70 -12.15
C PHE A 74 19.72 -3.57 -11.43
N TYR A 75 21.02 -3.38 -11.72
CA TYR A 75 22.09 -4.10 -11.05
C TYR A 75 22.25 -3.67 -9.59
N ILE A 76 22.17 -2.37 -9.31
CA ILE A 76 22.34 -1.82 -7.96
C ILE A 76 21.18 -2.25 -7.06
N PHE A 77 19.93 -2.00 -7.47
CA PHE A 77 18.74 -2.37 -6.68
C PHE A 77 18.53 -3.88 -6.63
N GLY A 78 18.85 -4.61 -7.70
CA GLY A 78 18.82 -6.07 -7.69
C GLY A 78 19.81 -6.66 -6.67
N GLY A 79 21.05 -6.17 -6.65
CA GLY A 79 22.05 -6.60 -5.68
C GLY A 79 21.69 -6.23 -4.23
N LEU A 80 21.17 -5.01 -4.02
CA LEU A 80 20.68 -4.58 -2.71
C LEU A 80 19.52 -5.45 -2.24
N GLY A 81 18.57 -5.77 -3.13
CA GLY A 81 17.43 -6.63 -2.84
C GLY A 81 17.84 -8.04 -2.42
N ILE A 82 18.79 -8.66 -3.12
CA ILE A 82 19.34 -9.98 -2.76
C ILE A 82 20.01 -9.92 -1.39
N THR A 83 20.79 -8.87 -1.13
CA THR A 83 21.48 -8.69 0.16
C THR A 83 20.48 -8.54 1.31
N CYS A 84 19.47 -7.68 1.13
CA CYS A 84 18.40 -7.51 2.09
C CYS A 84 17.63 -8.83 2.33
N ALA A 85 17.30 -9.58 1.28
CA ALA A 85 16.63 -10.87 1.40
C ALA A 85 17.48 -11.88 2.21
N ALA A 86 18.79 -11.96 1.95
CA ALA A 86 19.69 -12.82 2.71
C ALA A 86 19.72 -12.44 4.20
N VAL A 87 19.81 -11.14 4.49
CA VAL A 87 19.76 -10.60 5.87
C VAL A 87 18.42 -10.94 6.53
N SER A 88 17.29 -10.75 5.85
CA SER A 88 15.96 -11.09 6.34
C SER A 88 15.82 -12.58 6.66
N VAL A 89 16.38 -13.47 5.83
CA VAL A 89 16.38 -14.93 6.09
C VAL A 89 17.19 -15.25 7.34
N VAL A 90 18.37 -14.64 7.52
CA VAL A 90 19.20 -14.85 8.72
C VAL A 90 18.44 -14.42 9.98
N PHE A 91 17.80 -13.25 9.95
CA PHE A 91 16.99 -12.78 11.08
C PHE A 91 15.75 -13.66 11.32
N ALA A 92 15.09 -14.14 10.28
CA ALA A 92 13.95 -15.04 10.41
C ALA A 92 14.36 -16.37 11.06
N VAL A 93 15.48 -16.97 10.65
CA VAL A 93 15.99 -18.22 11.24
C VAL A 93 16.41 -18.00 12.69
N ALA A 94 17.10 -16.90 13.01
CA ALA A 94 17.48 -16.56 14.38
C ALA A 94 16.25 -16.32 15.29
N GLY A 95 15.22 -15.65 14.77
CA GLY A 95 13.96 -15.43 15.48
C GLY A 95 13.17 -16.72 15.71
N MET A 96 13.13 -17.61 14.72
CA MET A 96 12.49 -18.93 14.83
C MET A 96 13.21 -19.86 15.80
N ALA A 97 14.55 -19.83 15.85
CA ALA A 97 15.32 -20.60 16.82
C ALA A 97 14.94 -20.21 18.27
N LYS A 98 14.78 -18.91 18.54
CA LYS A 98 14.36 -18.40 19.85
C LYS A 98 12.91 -18.76 20.21
N LYS A 99 12.03 -18.91 19.22
CA LYS A 99 10.61 -19.28 19.41
C LYS A 99 10.43 -20.79 19.58
N ARG A 100 11.28 -21.63 18.98
CA ARG A 100 11.20 -23.10 19.07
C ARG A 100 11.43 -23.61 20.50
N ASP A 101 12.33 -22.99 21.25
CA ASP A 101 12.56 -23.29 22.68
C ASP A 101 11.35 -22.91 23.57
N ALA A 102 10.53 -21.96 23.13
CA ALA A 102 9.29 -21.55 23.82
C ALA A 102 8.06 -22.36 23.37
N LEU A 103 8.02 -22.81 22.11
CA LEU A 103 6.87 -23.52 21.52
C LEU A 103 6.83 -25.01 21.89
N ASP A 104 7.97 -25.64 22.20
CA ASP A 104 8.02 -27.04 22.63
C ASP A 104 7.34 -27.28 24.00
N ARG A 105 7.00 -26.23 24.76
CA ARG A 105 6.18 -26.32 25.99
C ARG A 105 4.67 -26.24 25.75
N ASN A 106 4.22 -25.83 24.55
CA ASN A 106 2.82 -25.48 24.28
C ASN A 106 2.28 -26.18 23.01
N LYS A 107 2.70 -27.43 22.77
CA LYS A 107 2.23 -28.28 21.66
C LYS A 107 0.75 -28.69 21.73
N GLY A 108 -0.01 -28.22 22.72
CA GLY A 108 -1.40 -28.62 22.95
C GLY A 108 -2.47 -27.88 22.13
N ASP A 109 -2.15 -26.80 21.40
CA ASP A 109 -3.20 -25.91 20.87
C ASP A 109 -2.97 -25.48 19.40
N ILE A 110 -2.49 -26.41 18.56
CA ILE A 110 -2.62 -26.23 17.11
C ILE A 110 -4.10 -26.44 16.76
N LYS A 111 -4.91 -25.39 16.95
CA LYS A 111 -6.27 -25.34 16.41
C LYS A 111 -6.20 -25.65 14.93
N GLU A 112 -6.82 -26.77 14.53
CA GLU A 112 -7.10 -27.09 13.15
C GLU A 112 -7.63 -25.84 12.44
N MET A 113 -7.07 -25.52 11.27
CA MET A 113 -7.60 -24.48 10.40
C MET A 113 -9.02 -24.89 9.99
N LYS A 114 -10.00 -24.44 10.76
CA LYS A 114 -11.43 -24.59 10.51
C LYS A 114 -11.70 -24.18 9.06
N ASN A 115 -12.37 -25.05 8.28
CA ASN A 115 -12.76 -24.82 6.88
C ASN A 115 -13.13 -23.34 6.65
N ILE A 116 -12.23 -22.59 6.02
CA ILE A 116 -12.46 -21.19 5.67
C ILE A 116 -13.52 -21.22 4.57
N PRO A 117 -14.71 -20.62 4.75
CA PRO A 117 -15.77 -20.70 3.76
C PRO A 117 -15.47 -19.75 2.60
N VAL A 118 -14.53 -20.14 1.73
CA VAL A 118 -14.01 -19.35 0.60
C VAL A 118 -15.15 -18.82 -0.27
N PHE A 119 -16.14 -19.66 -0.60
CA PHE A 119 -17.31 -19.24 -1.38
C PHE A 119 -18.13 -18.15 -0.68
N ARG A 120 -18.33 -18.21 0.64
CA ARG A 120 -19.07 -17.17 1.37
C ARG A 120 -18.33 -15.83 1.39
N ILE A 121 -17.01 -15.86 1.37
CA ILE A 121 -16.18 -14.65 1.26
C ILE A 121 -16.41 -14.01 -0.12
N PHE A 122 -16.41 -14.79 -1.20
CA PHE A 122 -16.67 -14.27 -2.55
C PHE A 122 -18.12 -13.88 -2.82
N THR A 123 -19.10 -14.37 -2.03
CA THR A 123 -20.50 -13.90 -2.14
C THR A 123 -20.75 -12.63 -1.32
N SER A 124 -19.79 -12.20 -0.50
CA SER A 124 -19.95 -11.05 0.37
C SER A 124 -19.85 -9.72 -0.38
N THR A 125 -20.85 -8.86 -0.24
CA THR A 125 -20.88 -7.57 -0.92
C THR A 125 -19.81 -6.60 -0.40
N ALA A 126 -19.37 -6.71 0.86
CA ALA A 126 -18.30 -5.85 1.36
C ALA A 126 -16.94 -6.21 0.75
N VAL A 127 -16.70 -7.49 0.46
CA VAL A 127 -15.47 -7.94 -0.22
C VAL A 127 -15.40 -7.37 -1.63
N TRP A 128 -16.50 -7.45 -2.39
CA TRP A 128 -16.57 -6.82 -3.71
C TRP A 128 -16.45 -5.30 -3.66
N ALA A 129 -17.04 -4.64 -2.66
CA ALA A 129 -16.89 -3.20 -2.48
C ALA A 129 -15.43 -2.80 -2.21
N SER A 130 -14.71 -3.53 -1.35
CA SER A 130 -13.27 -3.33 -1.11
C SER A 130 -12.44 -3.57 -2.37
N ILE A 131 -12.73 -4.64 -3.13
CA ILE A 131 -12.07 -4.92 -4.41
C ILE A 131 -12.27 -3.75 -5.38
N LEU A 132 -13.51 -3.31 -5.58
CA LEU A 132 -13.83 -2.20 -6.49
C LEU A 132 -13.16 -0.90 -6.04
N LEU A 133 -13.15 -0.61 -4.74
CA LEU A 133 -12.49 0.58 -4.19
C LEU A 133 -10.97 0.52 -4.42
N GLN A 134 -10.36 -0.65 -4.29
CA GLN A 134 -8.92 -0.84 -4.52
C GLN A 134 -8.57 -0.77 -6.01
N VAL A 135 -9.40 -1.34 -6.88
CA VAL A 135 -9.27 -1.22 -8.34
C VAL A 135 -9.37 0.25 -8.76
N ALA A 136 -10.38 0.97 -8.27
CA ALA A 136 -10.54 2.40 -8.53
C ALA A 136 -9.32 3.21 -8.07
N ALA A 137 -8.72 2.87 -6.93
CA ALA A 137 -7.51 3.52 -6.43
C ALA A 137 -6.27 3.21 -7.28
N TYR A 138 -6.19 2.03 -7.92
CA TYR A 138 -5.03 1.62 -8.72
C TYR A 138 -5.00 2.25 -10.12
N PHE A 139 -6.12 2.79 -10.62
CA PHE A 139 -6.17 3.48 -11.91
C PHE A 139 -5.23 4.69 -12.00
N TRP A 140 -4.90 5.30 -10.85
CA TRP A 140 -3.95 6.40 -10.74
C TRP A 140 -2.71 5.95 -9.96
N ASP A 141 -1.91 5.07 -10.60
CA ASP A 141 -0.69 4.49 -10.02
C ASP A 141 0.48 5.49 -10.06
N PRO A 142 1.28 5.66 -8.98
CA PRO A 142 2.49 6.48 -9.01
C PRO A 142 3.51 6.08 -10.09
N ASN A 143 3.44 4.87 -10.63
CA ASN A 143 4.31 4.42 -11.72
C ASN A 143 4.12 5.20 -13.04
N ILE A 144 2.93 5.78 -13.29
CA ILE A 144 2.67 6.58 -14.49
C ILE A 144 3.03 8.06 -14.34
N LEU A 145 3.29 8.53 -13.11
CA LEU A 145 3.61 9.93 -12.81
C LEU A 145 4.85 10.44 -13.56
N PRO A 146 5.98 9.71 -13.59
CA PRO A 146 7.14 10.13 -14.35
C PRO A 146 6.85 10.31 -15.85
N LEU A 147 6.03 9.42 -16.41
CA LEU A 147 5.61 9.47 -17.81
C LEU A 147 4.71 10.67 -18.07
N TYR A 148 3.74 10.93 -17.18
CA TYR A 148 2.86 12.10 -17.24
C TYR A 148 3.64 13.41 -17.26
N PHE A 149 4.58 13.63 -16.33
CA PHE A 149 5.36 14.86 -16.31
C PHE A 149 6.28 15.01 -17.53
N ASN A 150 6.84 13.90 -18.01
CA ASN A 150 7.69 13.92 -19.20
C ASN A 150 6.88 14.23 -20.47
N GLN A 151 5.79 13.51 -20.72
CA GLN A 151 5.00 13.66 -21.95
C GLN A 151 4.15 14.93 -21.98
N SER A 152 3.53 15.33 -20.87
CA SER A 152 2.63 16.48 -20.84
C SER A 152 3.35 17.82 -20.72
N PHE A 153 4.53 17.86 -20.08
CA PHE A 153 5.24 19.12 -19.80
C PHE A 153 6.67 19.17 -20.36
N GLY A 154 7.17 18.11 -21.01
CA GLY A 154 8.52 18.08 -21.59
C GLY A 154 9.63 18.32 -20.56
N THR A 155 9.38 17.98 -19.29
CA THR A 155 10.25 18.41 -18.19
C THR A 155 11.55 17.61 -18.20
N LYS A 156 12.69 18.26 -17.90
CA LYS A 156 13.99 17.59 -17.79
C LYS A 156 13.90 16.43 -16.77
N ILE A 157 14.52 15.29 -17.09
CA ILE A 157 14.52 14.05 -16.29
C ILE A 157 14.88 14.28 -14.81
N LYS A 158 15.74 15.26 -14.52
CA LYS A 158 16.08 15.70 -13.14
C LYS A 158 14.87 16.10 -12.32
N LEU A 159 13.99 16.91 -12.90
CA LEU A 159 12.82 17.44 -12.21
C LEU A 159 11.72 16.36 -12.13
N VAL A 160 11.64 15.47 -13.12
CA VAL A 160 10.67 14.37 -13.14
C VAL A 160 10.82 13.44 -11.93
N GLY A 161 12.05 13.06 -11.56
CA GLY A 161 12.28 12.21 -10.38
C GLY A 161 11.84 12.88 -9.06
N VAL A 162 12.02 14.20 -8.94
CA VAL A 162 11.59 14.99 -7.78
C VAL A 162 10.08 15.18 -7.77
N LEU A 163 9.50 15.58 -8.91
CA LEU A 163 8.06 15.82 -9.06
C LEU A 163 7.23 14.54 -8.91
N ALA A 164 7.74 13.39 -9.34
CA ALA A 164 7.09 12.11 -9.15
C ALA A 164 7.32 11.54 -7.74
N GLY A 165 8.47 11.81 -7.13
CA GLY A 165 8.81 11.33 -5.79
C GLY A 165 8.04 12.03 -4.67
N ILE A 166 7.86 13.35 -4.74
CA ILE A 166 7.20 14.14 -3.69
C ILE A 166 5.79 13.64 -3.36
N PRO A 167 4.89 13.37 -4.33
CA PRO A 167 3.56 12.83 -4.05
C PRO A 167 3.59 11.51 -3.28
N ILE A 168 4.51 10.61 -3.61
CA ILE A 168 4.68 9.31 -2.95
C ILE A 168 5.16 9.48 -1.51
N LEU A 169 6.11 10.40 -1.30
CA LEU A 169 6.61 10.73 0.03
C LEU A 169 5.50 11.33 0.91
N ILE A 170 4.68 12.23 0.34
CA ILE A 170 3.54 12.84 1.05
C ILE A 170 2.52 11.78 1.42
N PHE A 171 2.22 10.83 0.53
CA PHE A 171 1.34 9.70 0.84
C PHE A 171 1.85 8.93 2.07
N GLY A 172 3.10 8.47 2.04
CA GLY A 172 3.68 7.69 3.14
C GLY A 172 3.82 8.47 4.45
N ALA A 173 4.11 9.77 4.38
CA ALA A 173 4.25 10.61 5.58
C ALA A 173 2.90 10.94 6.24
N LEU A 174 1.85 11.13 5.44
CA LEU A 174 0.52 11.48 5.95
C LEU A 174 -0.29 10.27 6.42
N GLU A 175 0.02 9.06 5.94
CA GLU A 175 -0.65 7.83 6.34
C GLU A 175 -0.71 7.60 7.88
N PRO A 176 0.41 7.64 8.64
CA PRO A 176 0.35 7.50 10.10
C PRO A 176 -0.37 8.66 10.78
N LEU A 177 -0.35 9.87 10.19
CA LEU A 177 -1.07 11.03 10.72
C LEU A 177 -2.58 10.87 10.58
N PHE A 178 -3.05 10.42 9.41
CA PHE A 178 -4.47 10.13 9.19
C PHE A 178 -4.96 8.95 10.03
N ALA A 179 -4.12 7.93 10.25
CA ALA A 179 -4.42 6.85 11.19
C ALA A 179 -4.59 7.37 12.64
N LEU A 180 -3.80 8.38 13.04
CA LEU A 180 -3.99 9.04 14.35
C LEU A 180 -5.30 9.84 14.40
N VAL A 181 -5.60 10.60 13.34
CA VAL A 181 -6.86 11.35 13.21
C VAL A 181 -8.06 10.41 13.29
N GLU A 182 -8.01 9.27 12.60
CA GLU A 182 -9.04 8.23 12.67
C GLU A 182 -9.26 7.74 14.10
N ASN A 183 -8.19 7.42 14.82
CA ASN A 183 -8.27 6.96 16.21
C ASN A 183 -8.89 8.01 17.14
N ILE A 184 -8.62 9.30 16.90
CA ILE A 184 -9.25 10.39 17.65
C ILE A 184 -10.73 10.51 17.29
N LEU A 185 -11.07 10.39 16.00
CA LEU A 185 -12.42 10.49 15.50
C LEU A 185 -13.30 9.34 16.04
N CYS A 186 -12.76 8.12 16.09
CA CYS A 186 -13.44 6.95 16.66
C CYS A 186 -13.74 7.06 18.17
N LYS A 187 -13.14 8.01 18.90
CA LYS A 187 -13.52 8.30 20.30
C LYS A 187 -14.78 9.16 20.41
N HIS A 188 -15.10 9.92 19.37
CA HIS A 188 -16.19 10.89 19.38
C HIS A 188 -17.39 10.46 18.53
N VAL A 189 -17.15 9.66 17.48
CA VAL A 189 -18.19 9.11 16.60
C VAL A 189 -18.00 7.61 16.42
N SER A 190 -19.06 6.93 15.96
CA SER A 190 -18.99 5.51 15.62
C SER A 190 -17.86 5.25 14.62
N THR A 191 -17.13 4.14 14.82
CA THR A 191 -16.02 3.70 13.96
C THR A 191 -16.44 3.62 12.50
N THR A 192 -17.68 3.25 12.22
CA THR A 192 -18.22 3.16 10.86
C THR A 192 -18.37 4.53 10.22
N VAL A 193 -18.87 5.52 10.98
CA VAL A 193 -19.07 6.88 10.47
C VAL A 193 -17.73 7.58 10.25
N ALA A 194 -16.78 7.41 11.19
CA ALA A 194 -15.42 7.93 11.05
C ALA A 194 -14.73 7.42 9.79
N ARG A 195 -14.77 6.11 9.55
CA ARG A 195 -14.14 5.47 8.38
C ARG A 195 -14.80 5.89 7.07
N LYS A 196 -16.13 5.91 7.02
CA LYS A 196 -16.90 6.31 5.83
C LYS A 196 -16.61 7.76 5.45
N SER A 197 -16.65 8.68 6.42
CA SER A 197 -16.44 10.09 6.14
C SER A 197 -15.02 10.34 5.63
N MET A 198 -13.98 9.75 6.24
CA MET A 198 -12.61 9.90 5.76
C MET A 198 -12.40 9.31 4.36
N ALA A 199 -12.99 8.14 4.06
CA ALA A 199 -12.87 7.53 2.74
C ALA A 199 -13.55 8.38 1.66
N VAL A 200 -14.76 8.87 1.92
CA VAL A 200 -15.51 9.71 0.97
C VAL A 200 -14.84 11.07 0.77
N ILE A 201 -14.45 11.76 1.86
CA ILE A 201 -13.75 13.04 1.79
C ILE A 201 -12.41 12.87 1.05
N GLY A 202 -11.67 11.80 1.33
CA GLY A 202 -10.43 11.46 0.63
C GLY A 202 -10.65 11.28 -0.88
N CYS A 203 -11.64 10.47 -1.28
CA CYS A 203 -11.95 10.25 -2.70
C CYS A 203 -12.44 11.53 -3.42
N LEU A 204 -13.28 12.34 -2.78
CA LEU A 204 -13.76 13.60 -3.37
C LEU A 204 -12.62 14.61 -3.54
N CYS A 205 -11.72 14.68 -2.56
CA CYS A 205 -10.54 15.54 -2.64
C CYS A 205 -9.57 15.07 -3.74
N VAL A 206 -9.30 13.76 -3.83
CA VAL A 206 -8.50 13.18 -4.93
C VAL A 206 -9.10 13.54 -6.28
N SER A 207 -10.41 13.32 -6.47
CA SER A 207 -11.11 13.62 -7.72
C SER A 207 -11.01 15.11 -8.08
N GLY A 208 -11.27 16.01 -7.13
CA GLY A 208 -11.17 17.45 -7.34
C GLY A 208 -9.76 17.91 -7.69
N CYS A 209 -8.75 17.43 -6.96
CA CYS A 209 -7.35 17.78 -7.21
C CYS A 209 -6.86 17.26 -8.58
N LEU A 210 -7.22 16.03 -8.96
CA LEU A 210 -6.84 15.46 -10.26
C LEU A 210 -7.57 16.16 -11.42
N PHE A 211 -8.83 16.56 -11.23
CA PHE A 211 -9.56 17.33 -12.22
C PHE A 211 -8.85 18.66 -12.50
N VAL A 212 -8.43 19.39 -11.45
CA VAL A 212 -7.67 20.64 -11.62
C VAL A 212 -6.31 20.40 -12.25
N ALA A 213 -5.60 19.33 -11.86
CA ALA A 213 -4.33 18.96 -12.47
C ALA A 213 -4.45 18.66 -13.98
N ALA A 214 -5.56 18.06 -14.41
CA ALA A 214 -5.80 17.72 -15.82
C ALA A 214 -5.95 18.96 -16.72
N PHE A 215 -6.51 20.06 -16.22
CA PHE A 215 -6.73 21.29 -16.98
C PHE A 215 -5.63 22.34 -16.81
N THR A 216 -4.56 22.00 -16.08
CA THR A 216 -3.47 22.94 -15.77
C THR A 216 -2.30 22.80 -16.74
N SER A 217 -1.90 23.91 -17.36
CA SER A 217 -0.74 23.95 -18.27
C SER A 217 0.61 24.19 -17.58
N ASN A 218 0.63 24.44 -16.27
CA ASN A 218 1.85 24.66 -15.50
C ASN A 218 2.25 23.40 -14.72
N SER A 219 3.46 22.89 -14.96
CA SER A 219 3.96 21.65 -14.36
C SER A 219 4.09 21.70 -12.82
N VAL A 220 4.42 22.85 -12.25
CA VAL A 220 4.56 23.01 -10.79
C VAL A 220 3.19 23.00 -10.12
N VAL A 221 2.23 23.71 -10.73
CA VAL A 221 0.85 23.74 -10.22
C VAL A 221 0.22 22.35 -10.32
N ALA A 222 0.40 21.66 -11.45
CA ALA A 222 -0.04 20.27 -11.60
C ALA A 222 0.60 19.35 -10.53
N ALA A 223 1.90 19.50 -10.27
CA ALA A 223 2.59 18.72 -9.25
C ALA A 223 2.07 18.98 -7.83
N CYS A 224 1.73 20.23 -7.49
CA CYS A 224 1.11 20.56 -6.20
C CYS A 224 -0.26 19.89 -6.04
N PHE A 225 -1.11 19.91 -7.07
CA PHE A 225 -2.41 19.25 -7.03
C PHE A 225 -2.29 17.73 -7.01
N VAL A 226 -1.35 17.15 -7.76
CA VAL A 226 -1.05 15.72 -7.70
C VAL A 226 -0.55 15.34 -6.29
N ALA A 227 0.36 16.11 -5.70
CA ALA A 227 0.82 15.92 -4.33
C ALA A 227 -0.33 15.98 -3.31
N ALA A 228 -1.24 16.95 -3.46
CA ALA A 228 -2.43 17.06 -2.62
C ALA A 228 -3.37 15.86 -2.81
N ALA A 229 -3.58 15.39 -4.05
CA ALA A 229 -4.37 14.20 -4.33
C ALA A 229 -3.77 12.96 -3.64
N TYR A 230 -2.46 12.74 -3.75
CA TYR A 230 -1.78 11.64 -3.03
C TYR A 230 -1.84 11.81 -1.51
N GLY A 231 -1.75 13.03 -0.99
CA GLY A 231 -1.94 13.24 0.44
C GLY A 231 -3.34 12.84 0.91
N SER A 232 -4.37 13.18 0.14
CA SER A 232 -5.76 12.83 0.43
C SER A 232 -6.06 11.34 0.26
N SER A 233 -5.35 10.63 -0.62
CA SER A 233 -5.51 9.18 -0.76
C SER A 233 -4.94 8.42 0.45
N ALA A 234 -4.04 9.01 1.23
CA ALA A 234 -3.61 8.44 2.52
C ALA A 234 -4.75 8.43 3.56
N ALA A 235 -5.64 9.43 3.55
CA ALA A 235 -6.85 9.43 4.38
C ALA A 235 -7.81 8.30 3.99
N ARG A 236 -7.93 8.01 2.69
CA ARG A 236 -8.69 6.87 2.18
C ARG A 236 -8.07 5.54 2.62
N ALA A 237 -6.75 5.43 2.56
CA ALA A 237 -6.01 4.23 2.96
C ALA A 237 -6.22 3.88 4.44
N ALA A 238 -6.12 4.86 5.33
CA ALA A 238 -6.38 4.68 6.77
C ALA A 238 -7.78 4.08 7.04
N GLY A 239 -8.83 4.57 6.36
CA GLY A 239 -10.18 4.07 6.55
C GLY A 239 -10.43 2.62 6.07
N GLY A 240 -9.68 2.15 5.06
CA GLY A 240 -9.89 0.86 4.37
C GLY A 240 -9.01 -0.30 4.86
N PHE A 241 -7.71 -0.10 5.07
CA PHE A 241 -6.76 -1.19 5.38
C PHE A 241 -6.99 -1.83 6.76
N PHE A 242 -7.54 -1.08 7.71
CA PHE A 242 -7.88 -1.60 9.03
C PHE A 242 -9.14 -2.46 9.05
N VAL A 243 -10.00 -2.32 8.03
CA VAL A 243 -11.22 -3.11 7.89
C VAL A 243 -10.85 -4.53 7.45
N ASP A 244 -9.86 -4.72 6.57
CA ASP A 244 -9.44 -6.06 6.14
C ASP A 244 -8.76 -6.86 7.26
N SER A 245 -7.95 -6.20 8.10
CA SER A 245 -7.31 -6.84 9.26
C SER A 245 -8.31 -7.20 10.38
N LEU A 246 -9.39 -6.42 10.56
CA LEU A 246 -10.49 -6.74 11.48
C LEU A 246 -11.50 -7.76 10.90
N ILE A 247 -11.83 -7.69 9.61
CA ILE A 247 -12.76 -8.61 8.93
C ILE A 247 -12.20 -10.04 8.86
N VAL A 248 -10.90 -10.19 8.59
CA VAL A 248 -10.25 -11.52 8.54
C VAL A 248 -10.29 -12.20 9.91
N HIS A 249 -10.20 -11.43 11.02
CA HIS A 249 -10.22 -12.00 12.37
C HIS A 249 -11.62 -12.12 12.98
N HIS A 250 -12.59 -11.30 12.57
CA HIS A 250 -13.98 -11.39 12.99
C HIS A 250 -14.84 -11.76 11.78
N CYS A 251 -14.79 -13.05 11.41
CA CYS A 251 -15.73 -13.67 10.48
C CYS A 251 -17.13 -13.73 11.13
N ASN A 252 -17.73 -12.57 11.40
CA ASN A 252 -19.13 -12.44 11.78
C ASN A 252 -19.86 -11.70 10.66
N VAL A 253 -20.41 -12.49 9.74
CA VAL A 253 -21.12 -12.07 8.52
C VAL A 253 -22.34 -11.19 8.84
N GLU A 254 -22.89 -11.25 10.05
CA GLU A 254 -24.04 -10.44 10.48
C GLU A 254 -23.70 -8.95 10.64
N LYS A 255 -22.49 -8.60 11.11
CA LYS A 255 -22.05 -7.20 11.18
C LYS A 255 -21.84 -6.59 9.79
N LEU A 256 -21.61 -7.44 8.80
CA LEU A 256 -21.41 -7.09 7.40
C LEU A 256 -22.73 -6.74 6.70
N HIS A 257 -23.82 -7.47 6.99
CA HIS A 257 -25.16 -7.16 6.49
C HIS A 257 -25.71 -5.85 7.08
N ALA A 258 -25.46 -5.60 8.37
CA ALA A 258 -25.82 -4.33 9.02
C ALA A 258 -25.05 -3.14 8.41
N TRP A 259 -23.76 -3.33 8.09
CA TRP A 259 -22.93 -2.33 7.41
C TRP A 259 -23.49 -1.96 6.03
N TRP A 260 -24.02 -2.94 5.28
CA TRP A 260 -24.52 -2.74 3.92
C TRP A 260 -25.87 -2.00 3.85
N TYR A 261 -26.82 -2.33 4.74
CA TYR A 261 -28.10 -1.63 4.82
C TYR A 261 -27.91 -0.12 5.07
N GLU A 262 -26.90 0.26 5.85
CA GLU A 262 -26.59 1.66 6.13
C GLU A 262 -25.68 2.34 5.09
N VAL A 263 -25.02 1.60 4.20
CA VAL A 263 -24.29 2.17 3.05
C VAL A 263 -25.25 2.49 1.91
N ALA A 264 -26.20 1.60 1.62
CA ALA A 264 -27.20 1.79 0.55
C ALA A 264 -28.20 2.93 0.82
N ILE A 265 -28.28 3.45 2.04
CA ILE A 265 -29.13 4.57 2.42
C ILE A 265 -28.44 5.93 2.19
N VAL A 266 -27.11 5.95 2.03
CA VAL A 266 -26.31 7.19 1.95
C VAL A 266 -25.69 7.42 0.56
N MET A 267 -25.70 6.42 -0.33
CA MET A 267 -25.47 6.58 -1.78
C MET A 267 -26.79 6.73 -2.51
#